data_AF-A0A842WBC5-F1
#
_entry.id   AF-A0A842WBC5-F1
#
_cell.length_a   1.000
_cell.length_b   1.000
_cell.length_c   1.000
_cell.angle_alpha   90.00
_cell.angle_beta   90.00
_cell.angle_gamma   90.00
#
_symmetry.space_group_name_H-M   'P 1'
#
loop_
_entity.id
_entity.type
_entity.pdbx_description
1 polymer ?
#
loop_
_entity_poly.entity_id
_entity_poly.type
_entity_poly.pdbx_seq_one_letter_code
_entity_poly.pdbx_strand_id
1 'polypeptide(L)'
;MDFEMPDSIRAMAEGMKEKDRKKFIEAYGRARITPGEAVGTVAAQSIGEPGTQMTLRTFHYAGVVELSVPLGLPRIIEIIDAKRTPKNAITTVYLDDKHNKTKKAADAIAKGMREVMLKNVADIRVDLQRNKVRITTEDEDAIEFIEKMENVTKRGNDFTITAETPAEVQKVKNKLIRKKLRGVKDIKRAFIRKLGDEYVIYAEGSNLGGIIEMDGVDASRITTNDIYQIGETFGIEAARNAIINETVAVLKDQDLNVDIRHIMLVADRMTVSGKIQAVGRQGISGSKGSVLARAAFEETEKHILNAALHNEIDPLSGVAENIIIGQPIPVGTGTVDLGVNQSMIGGSLGEKKAKKKR
;
A
#
# COMPACT_ATOMS: atom_id res chain seq x y z
N MET A 1 25.12 -18.49 -26.25
CA MET A 1 24.48 -17.63 -25.24
C MET A 1 23.07 -17.35 -25.73
N ASP A 2 22.22 -18.37 -25.71
CA ASP A 2 20.81 -18.23 -26.06
C ASP A 2 20.08 -17.87 -24.78
N PHE A 3 20.06 -16.58 -24.46
CA PHE A 3 19.16 -16.07 -23.45
C PHE A 3 17.89 -15.63 -24.16
N GLU A 4 16.75 -16.17 -23.71
CA GLU A 4 15.43 -15.81 -24.25
C GLU A 4 15.18 -14.31 -24.06
N MET A 5 15.28 -13.55 -25.14
CA MET A 5 14.76 -12.19 -25.18
C MET A 5 13.25 -12.25 -25.01
N PRO A 6 12.64 -11.36 -24.20
CA PRO A 6 11.19 -11.24 -24.12
C PRO A 6 10.58 -11.05 -25.50
N ASP A 7 9.44 -11.69 -25.76
CA ASP A 7 8.78 -11.68 -27.07
C ASP A 7 8.48 -10.27 -27.58
N SER A 8 8.21 -9.33 -26.67
CA SER A 8 8.00 -7.91 -26.97
C SER A 8 9.23 -7.22 -27.57
N ILE A 9 10.42 -7.55 -27.07
CA ILE A 9 11.70 -7.01 -27.54
C ILE A 9 12.09 -7.67 -28.87
N ARG A 10 11.79 -8.96 -29.02
CA ARG A 10 12.00 -9.69 -30.28
C ARG A 10 11.13 -9.11 -31.40
N ALA A 11 9.85 -8.85 -31.13
CA ALA A 11 8.94 -8.22 -32.08
C ALA A 11 9.40 -6.81 -32.51
N MET A 12 9.91 -5.99 -31.58
CA MET A 12 10.49 -4.68 -31.91
C MET A 12 11.74 -4.80 -32.79
N ALA A 13 12.57 -5.81 -32.56
CA ALA A 13 13.80 -6.05 -33.32
C ALA A 13 13.53 -6.57 -34.75
N GLU A 14 12.40 -7.24 -35.00
CA GLU A 14 12.00 -7.74 -36.31
C GLU A 14 11.54 -6.62 -37.27
N GLY A 15 11.03 -5.51 -36.74
CA GLY A 15 10.63 -4.34 -37.52
C GLY A 15 11.79 -3.42 -37.96
N MET A 16 13.02 -3.70 -37.55
CA MET A 16 14.18 -2.81 -37.78
C MET A 16 15.05 -3.25 -38.98
N LYS A 17 15.70 -2.28 -39.63
CA LYS A 17 16.72 -2.56 -40.65
C LYS A 17 17.86 -3.38 -40.05
N GLU A 18 18.46 -4.26 -40.85
CA GLU A 18 19.44 -5.27 -40.38
C GLU A 18 20.64 -4.67 -39.62
N LYS A 19 21.12 -3.49 -40.02
CA LYS A 19 22.22 -2.77 -39.34
C LYS A 19 21.80 -2.21 -37.97
N ASP A 20 20.59 -1.67 -37.87
CA ASP A 20 20.08 -1.07 -36.63
C ASP A 20 19.67 -2.17 -35.64
N ARG A 21 19.15 -3.28 -36.15
CA ARG A 21 18.87 -4.49 -35.36
C ARG A 21 20.12 -5.03 -34.67
N LYS A 22 21.26 -5.12 -35.38
CA LYS A 22 22.53 -5.59 -34.78
C LYS A 22 23.00 -4.66 -33.66
N LYS A 23 22.96 -3.33 -33.88
CA LYS A 23 23.31 -2.34 -32.87
C LYS A 23 22.39 -2.40 -31.65
N PHE A 24 21.08 -2.58 -31.88
CA PHE A 24 20.08 -2.69 -30.82
C PHE A 24 20.32 -3.91 -29.94
N ILE A 25 20.57 -5.08 -30.54
CA ILE A 25 20.85 -6.32 -29.80
C ILE A 25 22.13 -6.18 -28.97
N GLU A 26 23.18 -5.56 -29.53
CA GLU A 26 24.42 -5.31 -28.81
C GLU A 26 24.21 -4.33 -27.62
N ALA A 27 23.48 -3.24 -27.85
CA ALA A 27 23.13 -2.27 -26.81
C ALA A 27 22.29 -2.91 -25.70
N TYR A 28 21.29 -3.72 -26.06
CA TYR A 28 20.47 -4.46 -25.10
C TYR A 28 21.31 -5.45 -24.29
N GLY A 29 22.21 -6.19 -24.95
CA GLY A 29 23.14 -7.10 -24.28
C GLY A 29 23.99 -6.40 -23.22
N ARG A 30 24.46 -5.18 -23.51
CA ARG A 30 25.22 -4.34 -22.56
C ARG A 30 24.36 -3.70 -21.46
N ALA A 31 23.07 -3.47 -21.72
CA ALA A 31 22.13 -2.85 -20.77
C ALA A 31 21.56 -3.83 -19.74
N ARG A 32 21.84 -5.13 -19.85
CA ARG A 32 21.41 -6.14 -18.86
C ARG A 32 22.17 -5.96 -17.55
N ILE A 33 21.47 -6.24 -16.45
CA ILE A 33 22.08 -6.23 -15.13
C ILE A 33 23.10 -7.36 -14.98
N THR A 34 24.21 -7.08 -14.30
CA THR A 34 25.24 -8.07 -13.98
C THR A 34 24.71 -9.05 -12.92
N PRO A 35 24.80 -10.37 -13.13
CA PRO A 35 24.47 -11.36 -12.10
C PRO A 35 25.33 -11.15 -10.84
N GLY A 36 24.73 -11.34 -9.67
CA GLY A 36 25.39 -11.14 -8.37
C GLY A 36 25.30 -9.71 -7.82
N GLU A 37 24.74 -8.76 -8.58
CA GLU A 37 24.54 -7.39 -8.11
C GLU A 37 23.59 -7.31 -6.88
N ALA A 38 23.93 -6.46 -5.91
CA ALA A 38 23.18 -6.31 -4.66
C ALA A 38 21.95 -5.38 -4.84
N VAL A 39 21.03 -5.75 -5.73
CA VAL A 39 19.87 -4.93 -6.13
C VAL A 39 18.98 -4.49 -4.98
N GLY A 40 18.85 -5.32 -3.94
CA GLY A 40 18.06 -5.00 -2.76
C GLY A 40 18.66 -3.84 -1.96
N THR A 41 19.97 -3.80 -1.80
CA THR A 41 20.68 -2.72 -1.10
C THR A 41 20.58 -1.42 -1.87
N VAL A 42 20.82 -1.46 -3.19
CA VAL A 42 20.72 -0.28 -4.06
C VAL A 42 19.30 0.26 -4.06
N ALA A 43 18.29 -0.60 -4.22
CA ALA A 43 16.89 -0.19 -4.19
C ALA A 43 16.50 0.45 -2.86
N ALA A 44 16.93 -0.13 -1.73
CA ALA A 44 16.66 0.42 -0.40
C ALA A 44 17.29 1.80 -0.22
N GLN A 45 18.53 1.99 -0.69
CA GLN A 45 19.21 3.30 -0.66
C GLN A 45 18.50 4.32 -1.56
N SER A 46 18.17 3.95 -2.80
CA SER A 46 17.51 4.85 -3.76
C SER A 46 16.11 5.29 -3.32
N ILE A 47 15.38 4.44 -2.59
CA ILE A 47 14.07 4.80 -2.02
C ILE A 47 14.24 5.61 -0.72
N GLY A 48 15.30 5.34 0.06
CA GLY A 48 15.56 6.00 1.34
C GLY A 48 16.21 7.38 1.24
N GLU A 49 17.10 7.59 0.27
CA GLU A 49 17.83 8.85 0.07
C GLU A 49 16.88 10.07 -0.09
N PRO A 50 15.82 10.00 -0.91
CA PRO A 50 14.86 11.09 -1.02
C PRO A 50 14.15 11.41 0.29
N GLY A 51 14.02 10.45 1.21
CA GLY A 51 13.37 10.67 2.51
C GLY A 51 14.01 11.80 3.32
N THR A 52 15.32 12.00 3.20
CA THR A 52 16.03 13.11 3.85
C THR A 52 15.70 14.49 3.26
N GLN A 53 15.30 14.52 1.99
CA GLN A 53 14.99 15.74 1.24
C GLN A 53 13.50 16.11 1.35
N MET A 54 12.63 15.10 1.53
CA MET A 54 11.17 15.26 1.59
C MET A 54 10.67 15.98 2.84
N THR A 55 11.45 16.01 3.92
CA THR A 55 11.06 16.69 5.17
C THR A 55 10.93 18.20 5.03
N LEU A 56 11.53 18.82 4.00
CA LEU A 56 11.53 20.27 3.81
C LEU A 56 10.48 20.78 2.79
N ARG A 57 9.88 19.92 1.95
CA ARG A 57 9.02 20.34 0.82
C ARG A 57 7.51 20.17 1.04
N THR A 58 7.06 19.65 2.18
CA THR A 58 5.68 19.19 2.39
C THR A 58 4.65 20.26 2.77
N PHE A 59 5.04 21.54 2.92
CA PHE A 59 4.14 22.58 3.46
C PHE A 59 3.76 23.71 2.50
N HIS A 60 4.17 23.66 1.23
CA HIS A 60 3.90 24.73 0.27
C HIS A 60 3.03 24.27 -0.91
N TYR A 61 1.81 23.81 -0.63
CA TYR A 61 0.72 23.88 -1.60
C TYR A 61 -0.31 24.91 -1.12
N ALA A 62 0.03 26.19 -1.33
CA ALA A 62 -0.94 27.26 -1.24
C ALA A 62 -1.92 27.10 -2.43
N GLY A 63 -3.11 26.55 -2.18
CA GLY A 63 -4.26 26.95 -3.00
C GLY A 63 -5.38 25.94 -3.26
N VAL A 64 -5.14 24.63 -3.40
CA VAL A 64 -6.20 23.76 -3.98
C VAL A 64 -6.14 22.29 -3.56
N VAL A 65 -6.20 21.96 -2.27
CA VAL A 65 -6.59 20.59 -1.87
C VAL A 65 -7.35 20.61 -0.54
N GLU A 66 -8.68 20.67 -0.62
CA GLU A 66 -9.61 20.50 0.52
C GLU A 66 -9.62 19.06 1.09
N LEU A 67 -8.80 18.17 0.53
CA LEU A 67 -8.61 16.78 0.94
C LEU A 67 -7.31 16.68 1.74
N SER A 68 -7.41 16.34 3.02
CA SER A 68 -6.27 16.09 3.91
C SER A 68 -5.53 14.80 3.54
N VAL A 69 -4.99 14.66 2.33
CA VAL A 69 -4.17 13.49 1.96
C VAL A 69 -2.84 13.61 2.74
N PRO A 70 -2.29 12.54 3.33
CA PRO A 70 -0.95 12.59 3.90
C PRO A 70 0.01 12.77 2.72
N LEU A 71 0.71 13.91 2.66
CA LEU A 71 1.66 14.21 1.59
C LEU A 71 3.09 13.92 2.02
N GLY A 72 3.90 13.44 1.08
CA GLY A 72 5.35 13.27 1.23
C GLY A 72 5.79 12.05 2.04
N LEU A 73 6.88 12.19 2.81
CA LEU A 73 7.54 11.09 3.52
C LEU A 73 6.62 10.30 4.48
N PRO A 74 5.74 10.92 5.30
CA PRO A 74 4.86 10.17 6.18
C PRO A 74 4.00 9.15 5.44
N ARG A 75 3.61 9.47 4.19
CA ARG A 75 2.82 8.56 3.36
C ARG A 75 3.63 7.38 2.88
N ILE A 76 4.88 7.60 2.45
CA ILE A 76 5.81 6.52 2.08
C ILE A 76 6.01 5.56 3.25
N ILE A 77 6.21 6.10 4.47
CA ILE A 77 6.34 5.29 5.68
C ILE A 77 5.08 4.45 5.92
N GLU A 78 3.88 5.04 5.81
CA GLU A 78 2.62 4.28 5.99
C GLU A 78 2.45 3.13 4.98
N ILE A 79 2.91 3.33 3.73
CA ILE A 79 2.89 2.29 2.69
C ILE A 79 3.90 1.18 3.03
N ILE A 80 5.15 1.53 3.30
CA ILE A 80 6.25 0.58 3.56
C ILE A 80 6.01 -0.23 4.85
N ASP A 81 5.45 0.40 5.87
CA ASP A 81 5.07 -0.27 7.12
C ASP A 81 3.78 -1.08 7.01
N ALA A 82 3.16 -1.13 5.82
CA ALA A 82 1.90 -1.81 5.57
C ALA A 82 0.89 -1.55 6.70
N LYS A 83 0.54 -0.28 6.89
CA LYS A 83 -0.37 0.12 7.96
C LYS A 83 -1.80 -0.28 7.60
N ARG A 84 -2.44 -1.09 8.45
CA ARG A 84 -3.82 -1.59 8.24
C ARG A 84 -4.89 -0.51 8.08
N THR A 85 -4.71 0.63 8.75
CA THR A 85 -5.65 1.74 8.68
C THR A 85 -4.87 3.04 8.44
N PRO A 86 -4.80 3.53 7.19
CA PRO A 86 -4.13 4.80 6.89
C PRO A 86 -4.88 5.96 7.55
N LYS A 87 -4.16 7.02 7.97
CA LYS A 87 -4.76 8.11 8.76
C LYS A 87 -5.85 8.88 8.00
N ASN A 88 -5.66 9.04 6.68
CA ASN A 88 -6.60 9.74 5.80
C ASN A 88 -6.85 8.88 4.55
N ALA A 89 -7.70 7.87 4.72
CA ALA A 89 -8.13 7.04 3.61
C ALA A 89 -8.98 7.86 2.63
N ILE A 90 -8.68 7.78 1.35
CA ILE A 90 -9.42 8.44 0.27
C ILE A 90 -9.67 7.42 -0.82
N THR A 91 -10.93 7.31 -1.20
CA THR A 91 -11.37 6.45 -2.30
C THR A 91 -11.83 7.34 -3.45
N THR A 92 -11.26 7.13 -4.63
CA THR A 92 -11.65 7.77 -5.88
C THR A 92 -12.63 6.85 -6.59
N VAL A 93 -13.86 7.31 -6.73
CA VAL A 93 -14.96 6.55 -7.31
C VAL A 93 -15.34 7.18 -8.64
N TYR A 94 -15.22 6.37 -9.70
CA TYR A 94 -15.68 6.72 -11.03
C TYR A 94 -17.13 6.27 -11.20
N LEU A 95 -17.89 7.03 -11.98
CA LEU A 95 -19.28 6.75 -12.29
C LEU A 95 -19.38 6.03 -13.64
N ASP A 96 -20.45 5.26 -13.82
CA ASP A 96 -20.74 4.61 -15.10
C ASP A 96 -21.00 5.64 -16.22
N ASP A 97 -20.93 5.22 -17.48
CA ASP A 97 -21.10 6.10 -18.64
C ASP A 97 -22.46 6.84 -18.68
N LYS A 98 -23.45 6.34 -17.93
CA LYS A 98 -24.80 6.91 -17.86
C LYS A 98 -24.89 8.06 -16.85
N HIS A 99 -24.20 7.96 -15.72
CA HIS A 99 -24.24 8.92 -14.63
C HIS A 99 -23.06 9.90 -14.65
N ASN A 100 -22.01 9.61 -15.42
CA ASN A 100 -20.77 10.38 -15.47
C ASN A 100 -20.92 11.84 -15.94
N LYS A 101 -21.94 12.16 -16.75
CA LYS A 101 -22.14 13.52 -17.31
C LYS A 101 -23.11 14.39 -16.50
N THR A 102 -23.85 13.82 -15.55
CA THR A 102 -24.95 14.52 -14.89
C THR A 102 -24.63 14.82 -13.43
N LYS A 103 -24.40 16.09 -13.10
CA LYS A 103 -24.10 16.54 -11.72
C LYS A 103 -25.16 16.11 -10.69
N LYS A 104 -26.44 16.05 -11.07
CA LYS A 104 -27.54 15.62 -10.18
C LYS A 104 -27.45 14.14 -9.81
N ALA A 105 -27.05 13.28 -10.76
CA ALA A 105 -26.86 11.86 -10.50
C ALA A 105 -25.65 11.61 -9.61
N ALA A 106 -24.53 12.30 -9.88
CA ALA A 106 -23.36 12.26 -9.02
C ALA A 106 -23.67 12.73 -7.58
N ASP A 107 -24.50 13.77 -7.41
CA ASP A 107 -24.92 14.25 -6.09
C ASP A 107 -25.81 13.25 -5.34
N ALA A 108 -26.70 12.55 -6.06
CA ALA A 108 -27.51 11.49 -5.47
C ALA A 108 -26.65 10.32 -4.98
N ILE A 109 -25.68 9.88 -5.80
CA ILE A 109 -24.75 8.81 -5.45
C ILE A 109 -23.83 9.22 -4.30
N ALA A 110 -23.29 10.45 -4.32
CA ALA A 110 -22.46 10.98 -3.23
C ALA A 110 -23.21 11.08 -1.89
N LYS A 111 -24.49 11.48 -1.92
CA LYS A 111 -25.37 11.45 -0.74
C LYS A 111 -25.62 10.03 -0.25
N GLY A 112 -25.82 9.08 -1.17
CA GLY A 112 -25.98 7.67 -0.86
C GLY A 112 -24.73 7.02 -0.26
N MET A 113 -23.52 7.50 -0.60
CA MET A 113 -22.25 6.97 -0.08
C MET A 113 -21.97 7.42 1.35
N ARG A 114 -22.38 8.64 1.72
CA ARG A 114 -22.05 9.27 3.00
C ARG A 114 -22.65 8.48 4.16
N GLU A 115 -21.82 8.09 5.12
CA GLU A 115 -22.29 7.47 6.35
C GLU A 115 -23.06 8.49 7.20
N VAL A 116 -24.37 8.30 7.29
CA VAL A 116 -25.25 9.08 8.13
C VAL A 116 -25.52 8.28 9.41
N MET A 117 -24.80 8.64 10.47
CA MET A 117 -25.08 8.16 11.82
C MET A 117 -26.08 9.08 12.51
N LEU A 118 -26.91 8.53 13.41
CA LEU A 118 -27.87 9.30 14.19
C LEU A 118 -27.23 10.48 14.94
N LYS A 119 -25.97 10.34 15.39
CA LYS A 119 -25.21 11.41 16.07
C LYS A 119 -24.96 12.66 15.20
N ASN A 120 -24.93 12.52 13.88
CA ASN A 120 -24.59 13.60 12.95
C ASN A 120 -25.81 14.44 12.58
N VAL A 121 -27.00 13.89 12.83
CA VAL A 121 -28.28 14.43 12.37
C VAL A 121 -29.20 14.79 13.52
N ALA A 122 -29.06 14.10 14.66
CA ALA A 122 -29.91 14.28 15.81
C ALA A 122 -29.17 14.88 17.01
N ASP A 123 -29.74 15.93 17.62
CA ASP A 123 -29.31 16.40 18.94
C ASP A 123 -29.96 15.50 20.00
N ILE A 124 -29.14 14.67 20.66
CA ILE A 124 -29.59 13.70 21.68
C ILE A 124 -29.31 14.29 23.06
N ARG A 125 -30.35 14.79 23.72
CA ARG A 125 -30.29 15.27 25.10
C ARG A 125 -30.86 14.24 26.05
N VAL A 126 -30.11 13.95 27.11
CA VAL A 126 -30.54 13.01 28.14
C VAL A 126 -30.96 13.77 29.39
N ASP A 127 -32.20 13.54 29.80
CA ASP A 127 -32.80 14.07 31.01
C ASP A 127 -32.81 12.97 32.08
N LEU A 128 -31.73 12.91 32.88
CA LEU A 128 -31.53 11.89 33.93
C LEU A 128 -32.59 11.93 35.04
N GLN A 129 -33.20 13.11 35.27
CA GLN A 129 -34.21 13.27 36.31
C GLN A 129 -35.58 12.73 35.91
N ARG A 130 -35.88 12.68 34.61
CA ARG A 130 -37.17 12.24 34.08
C ARG A 130 -37.06 10.92 33.30
N ASN A 131 -35.89 10.28 33.33
CA ASN A 131 -35.53 9.11 32.52
C ASN A 131 -35.96 9.24 31.05
N LYS A 132 -35.73 10.42 30.47
CA LYS A 132 -36.16 10.76 29.11
C LYS A 132 -34.96 11.08 28.22
N VAL A 133 -34.93 10.51 27.04
CA VAL A 133 -34.02 10.91 25.96
C VAL A 133 -34.82 11.75 24.98
N ARG A 134 -34.47 13.03 24.84
CA ARG A 134 -34.99 13.89 23.79
C ARG A 134 -34.06 13.83 22.60
N ILE A 135 -34.63 13.56 21.44
CA ILE A 135 -33.95 13.48 20.16
C ILE A 135 -34.65 14.48 19.24
N THR A 136 -33.95 15.55 18.88
CA THR A 136 -34.45 16.50 17.87
C THR A 136 -33.81 16.15 16.55
N THR A 137 -34.60 15.92 15.49
CA THR A 137 -34.08 15.50 14.18
C THR A 137 -34.93 16.03 13.04
N GLU A 138 -34.28 16.46 11.95
CA GLU A 138 -34.95 17.02 10.76
C GLU A 138 -34.95 16.07 9.55
N ASP A 139 -34.20 14.95 9.59
CA ASP A 139 -34.15 13.98 8.47
C ASP A 139 -35.29 12.95 8.51
N GLU A 140 -35.92 12.72 7.36
CA GLU A 140 -37.03 11.76 7.15
C GLU A 140 -36.65 10.31 7.52
N ASP A 141 -35.44 9.85 7.17
CA ASP A 141 -35.00 8.48 7.49
C ASP A 141 -34.73 8.27 8.99
N ALA A 142 -34.30 9.32 9.69
CA ALA A 142 -34.11 9.28 11.13
C ALA A 142 -35.46 9.23 11.85
N ILE A 143 -36.46 9.93 11.32
CA ILE A 143 -37.84 9.92 11.80
C ILE A 143 -38.44 8.51 11.67
N GLU A 144 -38.34 7.86 10.49
CA GLU A 144 -38.82 6.49 10.30
C GLU A 144 -38.17 5.48 11.25
N PHE A 145 -36.88 5.66 11.54
CA PHE A 145 -36.15 4.76 12.42
C PHE A 145 -36.51 4.97 13.90
N ILE A 146 -36.71 6.22 14.31
CA ILE A 146 -37.12 6.56 15.68
C ILE A 146 -38.56 6.08 15.91
N GLU A 147 -39.45 6.17 14.92
CA GLU A 147 -40.83 5.66 15.02
C GLU A 147 -40.91 4.13 15.12
N LYS A 148 -39.91 3.40 14.62
CA LYS A 148 -39.81 1.93 14.75
C LYS A 148 -39.32 1.45 16.13
N MET A 149 -38.95 2.35 17.06
CA MET A 149 -38.58 1.97 18.43
C MET A 149 -39.78 2.00 19.39
N GLU A 150 -39.84 1.03 20.30
CA GLU A 150 -40.83 1.02 21.39
C GLU A 150 -40.57 2.19 22.37
N ASN A 151 -41.66 2.74 22.95
CA ASN A 151 -41.69 3.82 23.95
C ASN A 151 -41.30 5.24 23.48
N VAL A 152 -41.65 5.60 22.25
CA VAL A 152 -41.41 6.93 21.68
C VAL A 152 -42.69 7.77 21.76
N THR A 153 -42.59 8.97 22.34
CA THR A 153 -43.63 9.99 22.25
C THR A 153 -43.19 11.10 21.31
N LYS A 154 -43.98 11.35 20.25
CA LYS A 154 -43.70 12.35 19.22
C LYS A 154 -44.36 13.69 19.56
N ARG A 155 -43.59 14.78 19.57
CA ARG A 155 -44.09 16.16 19.55
C ARG A 155 -43.35 16.94 18.46
N GLY A 156 -43.90 16.95 17.24
CA GLY A 156 -43.27 17.64 16.10
C GLY A 156 -41.93 17.01 15.70
N ASN A 157 -40.87 17.82 15.66
CA ASN A 157 -39.48 17.38 15.38
C ASN A 157 -38.74 16.84 16.62
N ASP A 158 -39.39 16.82 17.79
CA ASP A 158 -38.85 16.29 19.04
C ASP A 158 -39.44 14.91 19.36
N PHE A 159 -38.58 13.90 19.43
CA PHE A 159 -38.89 12.55 19.88
C PHE A 159 -38.42 12.37 21.32
N THR A 160 -39.32 11.91 22.20
CA THR A 160 -38.96 11.60 23.59
C THR A 160 -39.09 10.11 23.84
N ILE A 161 -37.97 9.44 24.11
CA ILE A 161 -37.91 8.04 24.54
C ILE A 161 -37.93 8.00 26.06
N THR A 162 -38.89 7.28 26.62
CA THR A 162 -38.97 7.01 28.07
C THR A 162 -38.38 5.64 28.37
N ALA A 163 -37.45 5.56 29.31
CA ALA A 163 -36.90 4.29 29.79
C ALA A 163 -37.10 4.14 31.30
N GLU A 164 -37.16 2.90 31.78
CA GLU A 164 -37.54 2.59 33.16
C GLU A 164 -36.39 2.79 34.15
N THR A 165 -35.13 2.58 33.72
CA THR A 165 -33.94 2.79 34.58
C THR A 165 -32.88 3.74 34.00
N PRO A 166 -32.14 4.49 34.85
CA PRO A 166 -31.05 5.36 34.42
C PRO A 166 -29.93 4.64 33.62
N ALA A 167 -29.69 3.36 33.93
CA ALA A 167 -28.71 2.53 33.22
C ALA A 167 -29.19 2.16 31.80
N GLU A 168 -30.49 1.93 31.61
CA GLU A 168 -31.09 1.70 30.30
C GLU A 168 -31.09 2.95 29.44
N VAL A 169 -31.33 4.13 30.02
CA VAL A 169 -31.21 5.41 29.32
C VAL A 169 -29.80 5.57 28.71
N GLN A 170 -28.76 5.19 29.46
CA GLN A 170 -27.38 5.23 28.98
C GLN A 170 -27.05 4.15 27.95
N LYS A 171 -27.59 2.93 28.10
CA LYS A 171 -27.48 1.87 27.08
C LYS A 171 -28.19 2.23 25.78
N VAL A 172 -29.39 2.79 25.87
CA VAL A 172 -30.19 3.27 24.73
C VAL A 172 -29.48 4.44 24.06
N LYS A 173 -28.93 5.40 24.81
CA LYS A 173 -28.05 6.46 24.27
C LYS A 173 -26.88 5.86 23.49
N ASN A 174 -26.14 4.92 24.07
CA ASN A 174 -25.00 4.29 23.40
C ASN A 174 -25.42 3.50 22.14
N LYS A 175 -26.60 2.87 22.16
CA LYS A 175 -27.17 2.14 21.02
C LYS A 175 -27.61 3.10 19.91
N LEU A 176 -28.22 4.23 20.26
CA LEU A 176 -28.63 5.30 19.33
C LEU A 176 -27.43 5.98 18.69
N ILE A 177 -26.37 6.28 19.47
CA ILE A 177 -25.14 6.89 18.95
C ILE A 177 -24.42 5.99 17.94
N ARG A 178 -24.49 4.67 18.13
CA ARG A 178 -23.81 3.68 17.26
C ARG A 178 -24.66 3.22 16.08
N LYS A 179 -25.95 3.59 16.00
CA LYS A 179 -26.83 3.12 14.94
C LYS A 179 -26.60 3.92 13.65
N LYS A 180 -26.47 3.19 12.55
CA LYS A 180 -26.34 3.73 11.19
C LYS A 180 -27.72 3.84 10.56
N LEU A 181 -27.99 4.96 9.89
CA LEU A 181 -29.24 5.19 9.15
C LEU A 181 -29.04 4.86 7.68
N ARG A 182 -28.04 5.47 7.04
CA ARG A 182 -27.73 5.33 5.61
C ARG A 182 -26.22 5.38 5.34
N GLY A 183 -25.83 4.88 4.18
CA GLY A 183 -24.49 5.00 3.63
C GLY A 183 -23.58 3.82 3.87
N VAL A 184 -22.45 3.86 3.18
CA VAL A 184 -21.43 2.83 3.30
C VAL A 184 -20.61 3.08 4.57
N LYS A 185 -20.38 2.02 5.33
CA LYS A 185 -19.61 2.08 6.58
C LYS A 185 -18.23 2.70 6.34
N ASP A 186 -17.79 3.55 7.27
CA ASP A 186 -16.45 4.17 7.31
C ASP A 186 -16.20 5.25 6.24
N ILE A 187 -17.25 5.71 5.52
CA ILE A 187 -17.20 6.89 4.64
C ILE A 187 -17.74 8.13 5.37
N LYS A 188 -16.86 9.06 5.74
CA LYS A 188 -17.24 10.26 6.49
C LYS A 188 -17.86 11.34 5.59
N ARG A 189 -17.25 11.60 4.44
CA ARG A 189 -17.60 12.68 3.52
C ARG A 189 -17.37 12.23 2.08
N ALA A 190 -18.14 12.78 1.14
CA ALA A 190 -17.95 12.57 -0.29
C ALA A 190 -17.98 13.92 -1.01
N PHE A 191 -17.00 14.15 -1.87
CA PHE A 191 -16.83 15.38 -2.64
C PHE A 191 -16.90 15.05 -4.12
N ILE A 192 -17.51 15.93 -4.93
CA ILE A 192 -17.62 15.73 -6.37
C ILE A 192 -16.67 16.70 -7.05
N ARG A 193 -15.83 16.19 -7.95
CA ARG A 193 -14.94 17.00 -8.79
C ARG A 193 -15.16 16.65 -10.25
N LYS A 194 -15.12 17.67 -11.12
CA LYS A 194 -15.12 17.45 -12.56
C LYS A 194 -13.67 17.27 -13.02
N LEU A 195 -13.36 16.13 -13.63
CA LEU A 195 -12.05 15.78 -14.15
C LEU A 195 -12.20 15.61 -15.67
N GLY A 196 -11.81 16.65 -16.42
CA GLY A 196 -12.13 16.74 -17.86
C GLY A 196 -13.63 16.86 -18.10
N ASP A 197 -14.20 15.87 -18.80
CA ASP A 197 -15.64 15.78 -19.13
C ASP A 197 -16.44 14.89 -18.18
N GLU A 198 -15.79 14.31 -17.17
CA GLU A 198 -16.34 13.29 -16.27
C GLU A 198 -16.47 13.82 -14.83
N TYR A 199 -17.52 13.41 -14.11
CA TYR A 199 -17.68 13.70 -12.67
C TYR A 199 -17.15 12.53 -11.85
N VAL A 200 -16.15 12.81 -11.02
CA VAL A 200 -15.50 11.84 -10.13
C VAL A 200 -15.84 12.16 -8.69
N ILE A 201 -16.10 11.14 -7.88
CA ILE A 201 -16.40 11.28 -6.45
C ILE A 201 -15.16 10.91 -5.64
N TYR A 202 -14.73 11.81 -4.76
CA TYR A 202 -13.70 11.57 -3.76
C TYR A 202 -14.36 11.34 -2.40
N ALA A 203 -14.33 10.11 -1.93
CA ALA A 203 -14.84 9.72 -0.62
C ALA A 203 -13.72 9.73 0.43
N GLU A 204 -13.92 10.43 1.55
CA GLU A 204 -13.06 10.37 2.73
C GLU A 204 -13.45 9.12 3.54
N GLY A 205 -12.61 8.10 3.47
CA GLY A 205 -12.86 6.76 3.99
C GLY A 205 -12.50 5.68 2.98
N SER A 206 -12.33 4.46 3.50
CA SER A 206 -12.08 3.26 2.70
C SER A 206 -13.13 2.21 3.04
N ASN A 207 -14.04 1.94 2.11
CA ASN A 207 -14.89 0.75 2.13
C ASN A 207 -15.29 0.31 0.72
N LEU A 208 -14.31 -0.20 -0.03
CA LEU A 208 -14.50 -0.68 -1.40
C LEU A 208 -15.62 -1.70 -1.54
N GLY A 209 -15.73 -2.68 -0.63
CA GLY A 209 -16.76 -3.71 -0.71
C GLY A 209 -18.17 -3.13 -0.79
N GLY A 210 -18.50 -2.17 0.09
CA GLY A 210 -19.80 -1.52 0.06
C GLY A 210 -19.98 -0.50 -1.06
N ILE A 211 -18.90 0.09 -1.57
CA ILE A 211 -18.96 1.06 -2.69
C ILE A 211 -19.22 0.34 -4.02
N ILE A 212 -18.62 -0.83 -4.23
CA ILE A 212 -18.73 -1.60 -5.48
C ILE A 212 -20.17 -2.09 -5.71
N GLU A 213 -20.90 -2.39 -4.63
CA GLU A 213 -22.29 -2.85 -4.70
C GLU A 213 -23.30 -1.72 -5.01
N MET A 214 -22.87 -0.46 -5.03
CA MET A 214 -23.77 0.67 -5.28
C MET A 214 -24.08 0.84 -6.77
N ASP A 215 -25.37 1.02 -7.08
CA ASP A 215 -25.83 1.33 -8.44
C ASP A 215 -25.25 2.66 -8.95
N GLY A 216 -24.74 2.67 -10.18
CA GLY A 216 -24.17 3.85 -10.85
C GLY A 216 -22.67 4.07 -10.62
N VAL A 217 -22.02 3.19 -9.84
CA VAL A 217 -20.57 3.19 -9.67
C VAL A 217 -19.89 2.26 -10.69
N ASP A 218 -18.80 2.72 -11.29
CA ASP A 218 -17.98 1.91 -12.18
C ASP A 218 -16.92 1.14 -11.39
N ALA A 219 -17.21 -0.13 -11.11
CA ALA A 219 -16.33 -1.05 -10.38
C ALA A 219 -14.96 -1.27 -11.04
N SER A 220 -14.82 -1.03 -12.35
CA SER A 220 -13.57 -1.30 -13.08
C SER A 220 -12.49 -0.24 -12.87
N ARG A 221 -12.87 0.98 -12.46
CA ARG A 221 -11.98 2.14 -12.32
C ARG A 221 -11.86 2.66 -10.89
N ILE A 222 -12.54 2.06 -9.92
CA ILE A 222 -12.44 2.50 -8.52
C ILE A 222 -11.02 2.30 -8.00
N THR A 223 -10.47 3.31 -7.35
CA THR A 223 -9.17 3.22 -6.69
C THR A 223 -9.25 3.78 -5.27
N THR A 224 -8.42 3.26 -4.38
CA THR A 224 -8.29 3.77 -3.01
C THR A 224 -6.83 3.80 -2.62
N ASN A 225 -6.52 4.66 -1.65
CA ASN A 225 -5.18 4.72 -1.08
C ASN A 225 -5.02 3.70 0.09
N ASP A 226 -6.06 2.94 0.43
CA ASP A 226 -6.01 1.86 1.41
C ASP A 226 -5.61 0.52 0.76
N ILE A 227 -4.33 0.17 0.90
CA ILE A 227 -3.74 -1.01 0.24
C ILE A 227 -4.34 -2.33 0.78
N TYR A 228 -4.67 -2.40 2.07
CA TYR A 228 -5.24 -3.62 2.64
C TYR A 228 -6.61 -3.91 2.07
N GLN A 229 -7.43 -2.87 1.94
CA GLN A 229 -8.75 -3.01 1.38
C GLN A 229 -8.73 -3.44 -0.09
N ILE A 230 -7.77 -2.94 -0.87
CA ILE A 230 -7.54 -3.42 -2.25
C ILE A 230 -7.16 -4.90 -2.22
N GLY A 231 -6.25 -5.30 -1.32
CA GLY A 231 -5.83 -6.70 -1.18
C GLY A 231 -6.97 -7.64 -0.80
N GLU A 232 -7.86 -7.22 0.09
CA GLU A 232 -9.02 -8.00 0.54
C GLU A 232 -10.12 -8.09 -0.54
N THR A 233 -10.29 -7.05 -1.36
CA THR A 233 -11.38 -6.98 -2.34
C THR A 233 -10.98 -7.50 -3.72
N PHE A 234 -9.82 -7.07 -4.22
CA PHE A 234 -9.34 -7.36 -5.58
C PHE A 234 -8.19 -8.38 -5.62
N GLY A 235 -7.57 -8.68 -4.48
CA GLY A 235 -6.49 -9.67 -4.36
C GLY A 235 -5.09 -9.06 -4.29
N ILE A 236 -4.10 -9.95 -4.11
CA ILE A 236 -2.72 -9.57 -3.78
C ILE A 236 -2.00 -8.86 -4.93
N GLU A 237 -2.23 -9.25 -6.19
CA GLU A 237 -1.64 -8.56 -7.35
C GLU A 237 -2.17 -7.14 -7.52
N ALA A 238 -3.45 -6.92 -7.21
CA ALA A 238 -4.03 -5.58 -7.18
C ALA A 238 -3.37 -4.74 -6.07
N ALA A 239 -3.14 -5.32 -4.89
CA ALA A 239 -2.42 -4.65 -3.81
C ALA A 239 -0.95 -4.34 -4.19
N ARG A 240 -0.26 -5.26 -4.87
CA ARG A 240 1.11 -5.05 -5.38
C ARG A 240 1.17 -3.85 -6.31
N ASN A 241 0.26 -3.79 -7.29
CA ASN A 241 0.16 -2.66 -8.21
C ASN A 241 -0.24 -1.36 -7.48
N ALA A 242 -1.11 -1.45 -6.46
CA ALA A 242 -1.49 -0.29 -5.66
C ALA A 242 -0.30 0.28 -4.88
N ILE A 243 0.56 -0.56 -4.29
CA ILE A 243 1.81 -0.14 -3.63
C ILE A 243 2.68 0.61 -4.63
N ILE A 244 2.90 0.04 -5.83
CA ILE A 244 3.75 0.66 -6.85
C ILE A 244 3.20 2.02 -7.28
N ASN A 245 1.93 2.07 -7.66
CA ASN A 245 1.30 3.28 -8.17
C ASN A 245 1.25 4.39 -7.12
N GLU A 246 0.93 4.04 -5.87
CA GLU A 246 0.88 4.99 -4.77
C GLU A 246 2.28 5.52 -4.43
N THR A 247 3.30 4.66 -4.32
CA THR A 247 4.68 5.10 -4.07
C THR A 247 5.19 6.00 -5.19
N VAL A 248 4.92 5.66 -6.46
CA VAL A 248 5.29 6.50 -7.60
C VAL A 248 4.56 7.84 -7.57
N ALA A 249 3.27 7.87 -7.24
CA ALA A 249 2.49 9.10 -7.12
C ALA A 249 3.08 10.03 -6.05
N VAL A 250 3.38 9.50 -4.86
CA VAL A 250 3.95 10.27 -3.75
C VAL A 250 5.34 10.84 -4.08
N LEU A 251 6.17 10.09 -4.83
CA LEU A 251 7.49 10.56 -5.25
C LEU A 251 7.40 11.62 -6.36
N LYS A 252 6.50 11.44 -7.34
CA LYS A 252 6.25 12.41 -8.41
C LYS A 252 5.73 13.74 -7.88
N ASP A 253 4.84 13.72 -6.89
CA ASP A 253 4.30 14.92 -6.25
C ASP A 253 5.37 15.77 -5.54
N GLN A 254 6.57 15.22 -5.33
CA GLN A 254 7.71 15.90 -4.71
C GLN A 254 8.85 16.22 -5.69
N ASP A 255 8.63 16.01 -6.99
CA ASP A 255 9.63 16.11 -8.05
C ASP A 255 10.87 15.22 -7.81
N LEU A 256 10.67 14.07 -7.15
CA LEU A 256 11.72 13.10 -6.89
C LEU A 256 11.65 11.98 -7.92
N ASN A 257 12.77 11.71 -8.58
CA ASN A 257 12.85 10.70 -9.61
C ASN A 257 13.57 9.45 -9.10
N VAL A 258 12.80 8.46 -8.66
CA VAL A 258 13.30 7.11 -8.33
C VAL A 258 12.84 6.17 -9.43
N ASP A 259 13.75 5.32 -9.91
CA ASP A 259 13.42 4.35 -10.93
C ASP A 259 12.38 3.34 -10.42
N ILE A 260 11.36 3.08 -11.24
CA ILE A 260 10.24 2.19 -10.89
C ILE A 260 10.70 0.78 -10.54
N ARG A 261 11.84 0.31 -11.06
CA ARG A 261 12.36 -1.04 -10.78
C ARG A 261 12.69 -1.24 -9.31
N HIS A 262 13.16 -0.19 -8.61
CA HIS A 262 13.41 -0.26 -7.17
C HIS A 262 12.11 -0.41 -6.39
N ILE A 263 11.07 0.33 -6.80
CA ILE A 263 9.74 0.28 -6.18
C ILE A 263 9.09 -1.08 -6.43
N MET A 264 9.18 -1.60 -7.65
CA MET A 264 8.70 -2.95 -8.01
C MET A 264 9.35 -4.02 -7.15
N LEU A 265 10.68 -3.97 -6.96
CA LEU A 265 11.39 -4.93 -6.12
C LEU A 265 10.87 -4.93 -4.68
N VAL A 266 10.59 -3.76 -4.11
CA VAL A 266 10.02 -3.64 -2.76
C VAL A 266 8.59 -4.16 -2.71
N ALA A 267 7.75 -3.76 -3.66
CA ALA A 267 6.36 -4.19 -3.73
C ALA A 267 6.24 -5.72 -3.87
N ASP A 268 7.03 -6.32 -4.76
CA ASP A 268 7.09 -7.77 -4.95
C ASP A 268 7.52 -8.47 -3.65
N ARG A 269 8.53 -7.91 -2.96
CA ARG A 269 8.99 -8.48 -1.69
C ARG A 269 7.93 -8.36 -0.59
N MET A 270 7.12 -7.31 -0.59
CA MET A 270 6.02 -7.11 0.37
C MET A 270 4.84 -8.05 0.13
N THR A 271 4.64 -8.55 -1.09
CA THR A 271 3.48 -9.38 -1.46
C THR A 271 3.80 -10.86 -1.71
N VAL A 272 5.08 -11.25 -1.69
CA VAL A 272 5.55 -12.62 -2.04
C VAL A 272 4.92 -13.74 -1.23
N SER A 273 4.52 -13.49 0.02
CA SER A 273 3.94 -14.51 0.91
C SER A 273 2.44 -14.75 0.70
N GLY A 274 1.83 -14.08 -0.29
CA GLY A 274 0.37 -14.09 -0.49
C GLY A 274 -0.38 -13.23 0.54
N LYS A 275 0.34 -12.46 1.36
CA LYS A 275 -0.19 -11.44 2.27
C LYS A 275 0.68 -10.20 2.18
N ILE A 276 0.09 -9.03 2.40
CA ILE A 276 0.83 -7.77 2.47
C ILE A 276 1.62 -7.74 3.78
N GLN A 277 2.95 -7.74 3.68
CA GLN A 277 3.87 -7.68 4.83
C GLN A 277 4.55 -6.32 4.92
N ALA A 278 4.66 -5.81 6.14
CA ALA A 278 5.47 -4.63 6.45
C ALA A 278 6.97 -4.94 6.23
N VAL A 279 7.76 -3.94 5.84
CA VAL A 279 9.22 -4.11 5.70
C VAL A 279 9.93 -4.26 7.05
N GLY A 280 9.38 -3.65 8.10
CA GLY A 280 9.95 -3.65 9.45
C GLY A 280 9.84 -4.97 10.22
N ARG A 281 10.02 -4.88 11.55
CA ARG A 281 10.09 -6.02 12.47
C ARG A 281 8.89 -6.96 12.44
N GLN A 282 7.69 -6.43 12.19
CA GLN A 282 6.45 -7.23 12.22
C GLN A 282 6.16 -7.95 10.90
N GLY A 283 7.01 -7.77 9.89
CA GLY A 283 6.88 -8.44 8.60
C GLY A 283 8.20 -9.02 8.12
N ILE A 284 8.72 -8.50 6.99
CA ILE A 284 9.81 -9.09 6.22
C ILE A 284 11.08 -9.31 7.06
N SER A 285 11.43 -8.36 7.91
CA SER A 285 12.67 -8.44 8.70
C SER A 285 12.55 -9.41 9.88
N GLY A 286 11.37 -9.50 10.51
CA GLY A 286 11.12 -10.44 11.60
C GLY A 286 10.87 -11.88 11.15
N SER A 287 10.47 -12.08 9.89
CA SER A 287 10.25 -13.41 9.31
C SER A 287 11.45 -13.95 8.51
N LYS A 288 12.65 -13.40 8.69
CA LYS A 288 13.86 -13.96 8.08
C LYS A 288 14.16 -15.35 8.66
N GLY A 289 14.65 -16.26 7.82
CA GLY A 289 14.97 -17.63 8.23
C GLY A 289 16.15 -17.71 9.22
N SER A 290 17.16 -16.86 9.08
CA SER A 290 18.32 -16.82 9.99
C SER A 290 17.94 -16.18 11.34
N VAL A 291 18.34 -16.85 12.41
CA VAL A 291 18.21 -16.36 13.79
C VAL A 291 19.14 -15.17 13.99
N LEU A 292 20.39 -15.27 13.54
CA LEU A 292 21.38 -14.21 13.66
C LEU A 292 20.96 -12.97 12.88
N ALA A 293 20.38 -13.14 11.68
CA ALA A 293 19.87 -12.03 10.90
C ALA A 293 18.69 -11.31 11.58
N ARG A 294 17.80 -12.05 12.27
CA ARG A 294 16.71 -11.45 13.06
C ARG A 294 17.26 -10.73 14.29
N ALA A 295 18.14 -11.39 15.04
CA ALA A 295 18.73 -10.88 16.26
C ALA A 295 19.61 -9.63 16.04
N ALA A 296 20.27 -9.53 14.89
CA ALA A 296 21.06 -8.35 14.51
C ALA A 296 20.19 -7.14 14.07
N PHE A 297 18.92 -7.37 13.72
CA PHE A 297 18.01 -6.30 13.31
C PHE A 297 17.35 -5.61 14.51
N GLU A 298 16.70 -6.35 15.41
CA GLU A 298 16.07 -5.84 16.63
C GLU A 298 15.79 -7.00 17.62
N GLU A 299 15.47 -6.71 18.88
CA GLU A 299 15.05 -7.69 19.90
C GLU A 299 15.96 -8.93 20.06
N THR A 300 17.28 -8.72 20.07
CA THR A 300 18.31 -9.78 20.09
C THR A 300 18.06 -10.86 21.15
N GLU A 301 17.82 -10.47 22.40
CA GLU A 301 17.61 -11.41 23.51
C GLU A 301 16.44 -12.38 23.25
N LYS A 302 15.30 -11.86 22.78
CA LYS A 302 14.11 -12.67 22.51
C LYS A 302 14.36 -13.66 21.38
N HIS A 303 15.01 -13.23 20.30
CA HIS A 303 15.27 -14.09 19.15
C HIS A 303 16.23 -15.22 19.50
N ILE A 304 17.32 -14.92 20.23
CA ILE A 304 18.29 -15.94 20.65
C ILE A 304 17.66 -16.92 21.66
N LEU A 305 16.91 -16.42 22.65
CA LEU A 305 16.25 -17.28 23.64
C LEU A 305 15.23 -18.21 22.99
N ASN A 306 14.36 -17.68 22.12
CA ASN A 306 13.36 -18.49 21.43
C ASN A 306 14.01 -19.51 20.51
N ALA A 307 15.06 -19.15 19.78
CA ALA A 307 15.80 -20.08 18.94
C ALA A 307 16.43 -21.21 19.76
N ALA A 308 17.00 -20.90 20.92
CA ALA A 308 17.55 -21.90 21.84
C ALA A 308 16.47 -22.83 22.39
N LEU A 309 15.30 -22.29 22.76
CA LEU A 309 14.16 -23.08 23.25
C LEU A 309 13.58 -24.03 22.19
N HIS A 310 13.55 -23.60 20.93
CA HIS A 310 12.99 -24.39 19.81
C HIS A 310 14.06 -25.19 19.04
N ASN A 311 15.32 -25.17 19.49
CA ASN A 311 16.45 -25.79 18.83
C ASN A 311 16.56 -25.41 17.33
N GLU A 312 16.38 -24.12 17.03
CA GLU A 312 16.47 -23.60 15.66
C GLU A 312 17.91 -23.67 15.15
N ILE A 313 18.08 -24.04 13.88
CA ILE A 313 19.37 -24.12 13.20
C ILE A 313 19.50 -22.95 12.23
N ASP A 314 20.60 -22.22 12.30
CA ASP A 314 20.89 -21.13 11.38
C ASP A 314 21.68 -21.63 10.15
N PRO A 315 21.15 -21.50 8.91
CA PRO A 315 21.80 -22.01 7.71
C PRO A 315 22.94 -21.10 7.19
N LEU A 316 23.14 -19.91 7.76
CA LEU A 316 24.21 -18.98 7.38
C LEU A 316 24.21 -18.55 5.89
N SER A 317 23.02 -18.44 5.29
CA SER A 317 22.89 -18.22 3.84
C SER A 317 22.71 -16.76 3.41
N GLY A 318 22.47 -15.86 4.35
CA GLY A 318 22.24 -14.44 4.11
C GLY A 318 23.48 -13.57 4.31
N VAL A 319 23.28 -12.26 4.24
CA VAL A 319 24.38 -11.28 4.31
C VAL A 319 24.78 -10.99 5.76
N ALA A 320 23.81 -10.83 6.67
CA ALA A 320 24.08 -10.35 8.03
C ALA A 320 24.80 -11.41 8.87
N GLU A 321 24.32 -12.63 8.84
CA GLU A 321 24.93 -13.80 9.48
C GLU A 321 26.39 -14.03 9.06
N ASN A 322 26.69 -13.93 7.76
CA ASN A 322 28.03 -14.14 7.23
C ASN A 322 28.99 -13.03 7.65
N ILE A 323 28.53 -11.78 7.72
CA ILE A 323 29.33 -10.68 8.27
C ILE A 323 29.65 -10.91 9.75
N ILE A 324 28.67 -11.35 10.54
CA ILE A 324 28.84 -11.59 11.99
C ILE A 324 29.89 -12.69 12.25
N ILE A 325 29.89 -13.75 11.46
CA ILE A 325 30.79 -14.90 11.62
C ILE A 325 32.15 -14.67 10.92
N GLY A 326 32.24 -13.69 10.03
CA GLY A 326 33.46 -13.39 9.27
C GLY A 326 33.63 -14.24 8.01
N GLN A 327 32.54 -14.75 7.45
CA GLN A 327 32.52 -15.45 6.17
C GLN A 327 32.28 -14.47 5.00
N PRO A 328 32.77 -14.77 3.78
CA PRO A 328 32.44 -13.99 2.59
C PRO A 328 30.92 -13.95 2.36
N ILE A 329 30.38 -12.77 2.06
CA ILE A 329 28.94 -12.61 1.80
C ILE A 329 28.56 -13.17 0.43
N PRO A 330 27.38 -13.80 0.28
CA PRO A 330 26.93 -14.41 -0.98
C PRO A 330 26.33 -13.37 -1.95
N VAL A 331 26.95 -12.19 -2.07
CA VAL A 331 26.57 -11.10 -2.98
C VAL A 331 27.82 -10.46 -3.58
N GLY A 332 27.69 -9.85 -4.75
CA GLY A 332 28.80 -9.25 -5.49
C GLY A 332 29.86 -10.28 -5.84
N THR A 333 31.12 -9.98 -5.54
CA THR A 333 32.26 -10.85 -5.85
C THR A 333 32.27 -12.18 -5.10
N GLY A 334 31.52 -12.30 -3.99
CA GLY A 334 31.39 -13.55 -3.23
C GLY A 334 30.50 -14.60 -3.88
N THR A 335 29.89 -14.29 -5.04
CA THR A 335 29.05 -15.23 -5.80
C THR A 335 29.81 -16.05 -6.85
N VAL A 336 31.09 -15.74 -7.07
CA VAL A 336 31.90 -16.35 -8.13
C VAL A 336 32.94 -17.27 -7.54
N ASP A 337 32.85 -18.55 -7.91
CA ASP A 337 33.89 -19.54 -7.66
C ASP A 337 34.84 -19.64 -8.85
N LEU A 338 36.15 -19.64 -8.58
CA LEU A 338 37.18 -19.75 -9.60
C LEU A 338 37.62 -21.21 -9.74
N GLY A 339 37.33 -21.80 -10.90
CA GLY A 339 37.88 -23.09 -11.30
C GLY A 339 39.04 -22.90 -12.27
N VAL A 340 40.18 -23.56 -12.01
CA VAL A 340 41.30 -23.61 -12.96
C VAL A 340 41.25 -24.93 -13.70
N ASN A 341 41.16 -24.89 -15.03
CA ASN A 341 41.24 -26.09 -15.84
C ASN A 341 42.70 -26.56 -15.96
N GLN A 342 43.06 -27.56 -15.17
CA GLN A 342 44.41 -28.12 -15.14
C GLN A 342 44.86 -28.73 -16.48
N SER A 343 43.93 -29.15 -17.35
CA SER A 343 44.29 -29.72 -18.65
C SER A 343 44.85 -28.69 -19.63
N MET A 344 44.56 -27.40 -19.44
CA MET A 344 45.09 -26.31 -20.27
C MET A 344 46.45 -25.78 -19.79
N ILE A 345 46.90 -26.19 -18.59
CA ILE A 345 48.20 -25.79 -18.03
C ILE A 345 49.36 -26.55 -18.70
N GLY A 346 49.09 -27.72 -19.30
CA GLY A 346 50.07 -28.55 -20.00
C GLY A 346 50.45 -28.08 -21.42
N GLY A 347 49.86 -26.99 -21.91
CA GLY A 347 50.32 -26.36 -23.15
C GLY A 347 51.70 -25.75 -22.91
N SER A 348 52.72 -26.24 -23.63
CA SER A 348 54.12 -25.82 -23.50
C SER A 348 54.27 -24.31 -23.31
N LEU A 349 54.48 -23.88 -22.07
CA LEU A 349 55.04 -22.56 -21.76
C LEU A 349 56.34 -22.46 -22.57
N GLY A 350 56.36 -21.56 -23.54
CA GLY A 350 57.43 -21.45 -24.53
C GLY A 350 58.80 -21.57 -23.91
N GLU A 351 59.60 -22.50 -24.44
CA GLU A 351 61.00 -22.69 -24.07
C GLU A 351 61.69 -21.31 -24.11
N LYS A 352 62.04 -20.79 -22.92
CA LYS A 352 62.97 -19.67 -22.84
C LYS A 352 64.27 -20.14 -23.48
N LYS A 353 64.54 -19.66 -24.71
CA LYS A 353 65.85 -19.81 -25.38
C LYS A 353 66.96 -19.45 -24.40
N ALA A 354 67.62 -20.46 -23.85
CA ALA A 354 68.85 -20.28 -23.10
C ALA A 354 69.89 -19.73 -24.07
N LYS A 355 70.24 -18.45 -23.91
CA LYS A 355 71.38 -17.84 -24.61
C LYS A 355 72.65 -18.60 -24.21
N LYS A 356 73.17 -19.44 -25.10
CA LYS A 356 74.57 -19.88 -25.06
C LYS A 356 75.45 -18.65 -25.24
N LYS A 357 76.08 -18.17 -24.16
CA LYS A 357 77.24 -17.29 -24.26
C LYS A 357 78.39 -18.11 -24.83
N ARG A 358 78.91 -17.67 -25.97
CA ARG A 358 80.23 -18.05 -26.49
C ARG A 358 81.30 -17.28 -25.74
#